data_AF-A0A6G1IF73-F1
#
_entry.id   AF-A0A6G1IF73-F1
#
_cell.length_a   1.000
_cell.length_b   1.000
_cell.length_c   1.000
_cell.angle_alpha   90.00
_cell.angle_beta   90.00
_cell.angle_gamma   90.00
#
_symmetry.space_group_name_H-M   'P 1'
#
loop_
_entity.id
_entity.type
_entity.pdbx_description
1 polymer ?
#
loop_
_entity_poly.entity_id
_entity_poly.type
_entity_poly.pdbx_seq_one_letter_code
_entity_poly.pdbx_strand_id
1 'polypeptide(L)'
;MRLLQLQGNCEFSLVEHIGSSIPRYAILSHTWGADHEEVTFKDLTKGRGKSKPGYRKLTFCGERAAKDNLRWFWVDTCCIKKSSDAELSESINSMFRWYQNAAKCYVYLSDVSTDQDDIQHSQPQWEDAFRRSRWFTRGWTLQELIAPRSVEFFCSNSRRLGDKEDLAQQIHEITGIPLAALRGAELSEFDVNERMLWAQGRETKRPEDMAYSLLGIFGIHIPLIYGEGMHNAFNRLQWELDRRTSGKQSDLSGNPILHPHPVKRNYRKVIVVIISWECDRLEMTVQHIANVFRDVYHYEVRETLLTLEERHRGDPHWPWPDTSDVKETDLQIIYYLGSTRRVSDPRGWMDVQATPFQTLP
;
A
#
# COMPACT_ATOMS: atom_id res chain seq x y z
N MET A 1 -0.01 11.51 20.68
CA MET A 1 0.76 10.27 20.37
C MET A 1 1.19 9.63 21.69
N ARG A 2 1.14 8.29 21.81
CA ARG A 2 1.68 7.60 23.01
C ARG A 2 2.98 6.90 22.69
N LEU A 3 3.96 6.98 23.57
CA LEU A 3 5.28 6.36 23.44
C LEU A 3 5.51 5.38 24.59
N LEU A 4 6.22 4.31 24.29
CA LEU A 4 6.72 3.35 25.25
C LEU A 4 8.08 3.78 25.77
N GLN A 5 8.33 3.47 27.03
CA GLN A 5 9.65 3.53 27.66
C GLN A 5 9.96 2.17 28.27
N LEU A 6 11.15 1.64 28.00
CA LEU A 6 11.70 0.48 28.69
C LEU A 6 12.18 0.92 30.09
N GLN A 7 11.67 0.26 31.11
CA GLN A 7 12.02 0.46 32.51
C GLN A 7 13.14 -0.50 32.94
N GLY A 8 13.86 -0.18 34.01
CA GLY A 8 15.00 -0.97 34.49
C GLY A 8 14.67 -2.41 34.93
N ASN A 9 13.39 -2.73 35.10
CA ASN A 9 12.87 -4.07 35.41
C ASN A 9 12.39 -4.85 34.16
N CYS A 10 12.80 -4.42 32.96
CA CYS A 10 12.35 -4.97 31.68
C CYS A 10 10.82 -4.86 31.45
N GLU A 11 10.17 -3.90 32.10
CA GLU A 11 8.78 -3.56 31.86
C GLU A 11 8.63 -2.34 30.95
N PHE A 12 7.44 -2.16 30.41
CA PHE A 12 7.11 -1.04 29.55
C PHE A 12 6.09 -0.13 30.22
N SER A 13 6.39 1.16 30.23
CA SER A 13 5.40 2.20 30.57
C SER A 13 4.95 2.92 29.32
N LEU A 14 3.66 3.19 29.20
CA LEU A 14 3.08 3.96 28.11
C LEU A 14 2.82 5.40 28.57
N VAL A 15 3.34 6.38 27.84
CA VAL A 15 3.26 7.81 28.18
C VAL A 15 2.67 8.59 27.01
N GLU A 16 1.73 9.48 27.30
CA GLU A 16 1.07 10.32 26.31
C GLU A 16 1.81 11.65 26.11
N HIS A 17 2.03 12.00 24.85
CA HIS A 17 2.64 13.26 24.42
C HIS A 17 1.70 13.98 23.45
N ILE A 18 1.49 15.27 23.67
CA ILE A 18 0.53 16.11 22.94
C ILE A 18 1.27 17.30 22.30
N GLY A 19 0.93 17.62 21.05
CA GLY A 19 1.46 18.80 20.37
C GLY A 19 2.95 18.73 20.05
N SER A 20 3.65 19.85 20.23
CA SER A 20 5.08 20.03 19.90
C SER A 20 6.05 19.38 20.89
N SER A 21 5.57 18.82 22.00
CA SER A 21 6.41 18.20 23.04
C SER A 21 6.67 16.71 22.82
N ILE A 22 6.70 16.24 21.56
CA ILE A 22 7.03 14.85 21.25
C ILE A 22 8.57 14.71 21.30
N PRO A 23 9.12 13.89 22.21
CA PRO A 23 10.56 13.70 22.32
C PRO A 23 11.12 12.96 21.11
N ARG A 24 12.44 12.83 20.98
CA ARG A 24 13.03 11.89 20.00
C ARG A 24 12.63 10.45 20.36
N TYR A 25 12.18 9.68 19.37
CA TYR A 25 11.74 8.30 19.55
C TYR A 25 12.20 7.39 18.41
N ALA A 26 12.28 6.09 18.70
CA ALA A 26 12.32 5.03 17.68
C ALA A 26 10.90 4.57 17.31
N ILE A 27 10.72 3.98 16.15
CA ILE A 27 9.44 3.41 15.72
C ILE A 27 9.63 1.98 15.21
N LEU A 28 8.73 1.08 15.57
CA LEU A 28 8.76 -0.30 15.08
C LEU A 28 7.91 -0.44 13.82
N SER A 29 8.50 -1.04 12.79
CA SER A 29 7.80 -1.60 11.65
C SER A 29 7.84 -3.11 11.73
N HIS A 30 6.68 -3.77 11.65
CA HIS A 30 6.60 -5.22 11.79
C HIS A 30 5.33 -5.79 11.17
N THR A 31 5.32 -7.10 10.91
CA THR A 31 4.10 -7.81 10.54
C THR A 31 3.42 -8.35 11.79
N TRP A 32 2.10 -8.20 11.88
CA TRP A 32 1.34 -8.77 12.98
C TRP A 32 1.24 -10.29 12.82
N GLY A 33 1.29 -11.00 13.93
CA GLY A 33 0.84 -12.39 14.05
C GLY A 33 -0.69 -12.45 14.15
N ALA A 34 -1.20 -13.52 14.77
CA ALA A 34 -2.62 -13.57 15.09
C ALA A 34 -2.98 -12.54 16.18
N ASP A 35 -4.22 -12.03 16.18
CA ASP A 35 -4.63 -10.95 17.09
C ASP A 35 -4.40 -11.27 18.58
N HIS A 36 -4.51 -12.54 18.96
CA HIS A 36 -4.30 -12.99 20.34
C HIS A 36 -2.81 -13.06 20.73
N GLU A 37 -1.91 -13.07 19.74
CA GLU A 37 -0.46 -13.08 19.94
C GLU A 37 0.12 -11.68 20.09
N GLU A 38 -0.59 -10.63 19.64
CA GLU A 38 -0.11 -9.26 19.71
C GLU A 38 -0.41 -8.61 21.07
N VAL A 39 0.54 -7.84 21.58
CA VAL A 39 0.36 -7.04 22.79
C VAL A 39 -0.43 -5.80 22.44
N THR A 40 -1.57 -5.60 23.10
CA THR A 40 -2.47 -4.47 22.84
C THR A 40 -2.30 -3.36 23.87
N PHE A 41 -2.88 -2.18 23.58
CA PHE A 41 -2.98 -1.08 24.55
C PHE A 41 -3.61 -1.54 25.88
N LYS A 42 -4.66 -2.37 25.78
CA LYS A 42 -5.38 -2.93 26.94
C LYS A 42 -4.52 -3.89 27.74
N ASP A 43 -3.59 -4.61 27.10
CA ASP A 43 -2.68 -5.52 27.80
C ASP A 43 -1.68 -4.72 28.64
N LEU A 44 -1.01 -3.72 28.03
CA LEU A 44 -0.02 -2.89 28.74
C LEU A 44 -0.64 -2.10 29.89
N THR A 45 -1.79 -1.47 29.68
CA THR A 45 -2.49 -0.72 30.73
C THR A 45 -2.95 -1.59 31.91
N LYS A 46 -3.07 -2.91 31.70
CA LYS A 46 -3.44 -3.87 32.74
C LYS A 46 -2.27 -4.70 33.26
N GLY A 47 -1.03 -4.38 32.85
CA GLY A 47 0.17 -5.14 33.22
C GLY A 47 0.16 -6.59 32.70
N ARG A 48 -0.52 -6.86 31.58
CA ARG A 48 -0.61 -8.18 30.93
C ARG A 48 0.21 -8.21 29.64
N GLY A 49 0.22 -9.37 28.98
CA GLY A 49 0.79 -9.52 27.64
C GLY A 49 2.20 -10.09 27.60
N LYS A 50 2.91 -10.21 28.74
CA LYS A 50 4.24 -10.84 28.82
C LYS A 50 4.29 -12.27 28.28
N SER A 51 3.18 -13.00 28.37
CA SER A 51 3.03 -14.35 27.85
C SER A 51 2.74 -14.42 26.34
N LYS A 52 2.43 -13.29 25.71
CA LYS A 52 2.08 -13.26 24.29
C LYS A 52 3.34 -13.28 23.42
N PRO A 53 3.36 -14.04 22.30
CA PRO A 53 4.50 -14.07 21.39
C PRO A 53 4.95 -12.68 20.89
N GLY A 54 4.01 -11.77 20.64
CA GLY A 54 4.28 -10.40 20.20
C GLY A 54 5.06 -9.55 21.21
N TYR A 55 5.13 -9.95 22.49
CA TYR A 55 5.92 -9.24 23.50
C TYR A 55 7.41 -9.18 23.13
N ARG A 56 7.92 -10.20 22.43
CA ARG A 56 9.30 -10.22 21.93
C ARG A 56 9.62 -9.04 21.01
N LYS A 57 8.64 -8.56 20.22
CA LYS A 57 8.82 -7.42 19.32
C LYS A 57 8.98 -6.11 20.10
N LEU A 58 8.28 -5.98 21.24
CA LEU A 58 8.41 -4.83 22.15
C LEU A 58 9.77 -4.86 22.85
N THR A 59 10.19 -6.04 23.36
CA THR A 59 11.53 -6.23 23.96
C THR A 59 12.62 -5.87 22.98
N PHE A 60 12.57 -6.43 21.76
CA PHE A 60 13.51 -6.10 20.69
C PHE A 60 13.56 -4.58 20.44
N CYS A 61 12.40 -3.93 20.24
CA CYS A 61 12.35 -2.51 19.92
C CYS A 61 12.91 -1.65 21.07
N GLY A 62 12.52 -1.95 22.32
CA GLY A 62 13.00 -1.23 23.50
C GLY A 62 14.49 -1.39 23.75
N GLU A 63 15.02 -2.60 23.63
CA GLU A 63 16.46 -2.86 23.78
C GLU A 63 17.27 -2.21 22.65
N ARG A 64 16.78 -2.25 21.42
CA ARG A 64 17.45 -1.60 20.29
C ARG A 64 17.42 -0.07 20.43
N ALA A 65 16.28 0.50 20.80
CA ALA A 65 16.14 1.92 21.07
C ALA A 65 17.12 2.36 22.18
N ALA A 66 17.22 1.60 23.27
CA ALA A 66 18.17 1.87 24.35
C ALA A 66 19.63 1.86 23.87
N LYS A 67 20.02 0.89 23.03
CA LYS A 67 21.36 0.82 22.42
C LYS A 67 21.67 2.03 21.53
N ASP A 68 20.67 2.59 20.87
CA ASP A 68 20.79 3.79 20.03
C ASP A 68 20.54 5.10 20.80
N ASN A 69 20.53 5.05 22.15
CA ASN A 69 20.29 6.20 23.04
C ASN A 69 18.92 6.88 22.86
N LEU A 70 17.90 6.11 22.47
CA LEU A 70 16.52 6.54 22.37
C LEU A 70 15.72 6.00 23.55
N ARG A 71 15.31 6.91 24.45
CA ARG A 71 14.50 6.57 25.64
C ARG A 71 13.09 6.11 25.27
N TRP A 72 12.56 6.63 24.17
CA TRP A 72 11.17 6.45 23.76
C TRP A 72 11.08 5.66 22.47
N PHE A 73 10.05 4.82 22.36
CA PHE A 73 9.76 4.13 21.11
C PHE A 73 8.25 3.95 20.90
N TRP A 74 7.85 3.70 19.67
CA TRP A 74 6.44 3.56 19.29
C TRP A 74 6.18 2.22 18.61
N VAL A 75 5.04 1.60 18.96
CA VAL A 75 4.54 0.35 18.38
C VAL A 75 3.02 0.46 18.21
N ASP A 76 2.53 0.37 16.98
CA ASP A 76 1.12 0.54 16.60
C ASP A 76 0.14 -0.38 17.35
N THR A 77 0.56 -1.61 17.67
CA THR A 77 -0.27 -2.60 18.36
C THR A 77 -0.71 -2.17 19.75
N CYS A 78 0.13 -1.41 20.45
CA CYS A 78 -0.10 -1.04 21.85
C CYS A 78 -0.02 0.45 22.16
N CYS A 79 0.51 1.29 21.26
CA CYS A 79 0.49 2.75 21.40
C CYS A 79 -0.84 3.37 20.95
N ILE A 80 -1.60 2.66 20.10
CA ILE A 80 -2.92 3.10 19.64
C ILE A 80 -4.01 2.35 20.42
N LYS A 81 -4.93 3.09 21.02
CA LYS A 81 -6.18 2.55 21.58
C LYS A 81 -7.17 2.30 20.45
N LYS A 82 -6.98 1.19 19.73
CA LYS A 82 -7.80 0.77 18.58
C LYS A 82 -9.30 0.61 18.87
N SER A 83 -9.70 0.53 20.14
CA SER A 83 -11.12 0.49 20.55
C SER A 83 -11.78 1.87 20.61
N SER A 84 -11.06 2.95 20.30
CA SER A 84 -11.59 4.30 20.19
C SER A 84 -11.49 4.73 18.73
N ASP A 85 -12.64 4.86 18.06
CA ASP A 85 -12.68 5.21 16.63
C ASP A 85 -12.05 6.59 16.37
N ALA A 86 -12.27 7.54 17.28
CA ALA A 86 -11.65 8.87 17.22
C ALA A 86 -10.12 8.76 17.24
N GLU A 87 -9.55 8.02 18.20
CA GLU A 87 -8.09 7.85 18.30
C GLU A 87 -7.53 7.03 17.13
N LEU A 88 -8.25 6.00 16.67
CA LEU A 88 -7.85 5.20 15.52
C LEU A 88 -7.79 6.07 14.25
N SER A 89 -8.80 6.91 14.04
CA SER A 89 -8.86 7.84 12.91
C SER A 89 -7.75 8.88 12.94
N GLU A 90 -7.51 9.49 14.09
CA GLU A 90 -6.40 10.42 14.30
C GLU A 90 -5.06 9.73 14.04
N SER A 91 -4.89 8.50 14.55
CA SER A 91 -3.65 7.75 14.45
C SER A 91 -3.31 7.38 13.02
N ILE A 92 -4.27 6.86 12.25
CA ILE A 92 -4.06 6.51 10.85
C ILE A 92 -3.74 7.75 10.00
N ASN A 93 -4.44 8.86 10.22
CA ASN A 93 -4.14 10.12 9.52
C ASN A 93 -2.79 10.72 9.92
N SER A 94 -2.24 10.34 11.08
CA SER A 94 -0.95 10.82 11.59
C SER A 94 0.21 9.86 11.35
N MET A 95 -0.05 8.60 11.01
CA MET A 95 0.93 7.52 11.06
C MET A 95 2.13 7.80 10.16
N PHE A 96 1.90 8.25 8.93
CA PHE A 96 2.96 8.63 8.02
C PHE A 96 3.90 9.67 8.62
N ARG A 97 3.34 10.72 9.24
CA ARG A 97 4.12 11.76 9.92
C ARG A 97 4.88 11.20 11.13
N TRP A 98 4.29 10.25 11.86
CA TRP A 98 4.97 9.59 12.97
C TRP A 98 6.15 8.74 12.52
N TYR A 99 6.05 8.04 11.39
CA TYR A 99 7.21 7.37 10.79
C TYR A 99 8.24 8.37 10.26
N GLN A 100 7.79 9.42 9.56
CA GLN A 100 8.67 10.46 9.02
C GLN A 100 9.52 11.16 10.10
N ASN A 101 8.92 11.44 11.26
CA ASN A 101 9.56 12.14 12.38
C ASN A 101 10.32 11.21 13.34
N ALA A 102 10.26 9.89 13.15
CA ALA A 102 11.00 8.96 13.98
C ALA A 102 12.52 9.15 13.77
N ALA A 103 13.29 9.08 14.85
CA ALA A 103 14.74 9.15 14.76
C ALA A 103 15.34 7.90 14.09
N LYS A 104 14.71 6.74 14.34
CA LYS A 104 15.05 5.43 13.77
C LYS A 104 13.78 4.63 13.57
N CYS A 105 13.63 3.99 12.42
CA CYS A 105 12.64 2.96 12.19
C CYS A 105 13.32 1.59 12.21
N TYR A 106 12.91 0.72 13.12
CA TYR A 106 13.40 -0.65 13.18
C TYR A 106 12.40 -1.57 12.49
N VAL A 107 12.82 -2.24 11.43
CA VAL A 107 12.02 -3.27 10.76
C VAL A 107 12.37 -4.61 11.38
N TYR A 108 11.40 -5.26 12.02
CA TYR A 108 11.57 -6.58 12.61
C TYR A 108 10.92 -7.66 11.75
N LEU A 109 11.75 -8.46 11.08
CA LEU A 109 11.35 -9.53 10.16
C LEU A 109 11.28 -10.86 10.91
N SER A 110 10.10 -11.18 11.44
CA SER A 110 9.88 -12.41 12.21
C SER A 110 10.04 -13.71 11.40
N ASP A 111 9.96 -13.63 10.08
CA ASP A 111 10.04 -14.74 9.13
C ASP A 111 11.40 -14.86 8.42
N VAL A 112 12.38 -14.06 8.84
CA VAL A 112 13.77 -14.14 8.37
C VAL A 112 14.64 -14.62 9.53
N SER A 113 15.54 -15.57 9.28
CA SER A 113 16.54 -16.06 10.22
C SER A 113 17.90 -16.08 9.54
N THR A 114 18.96 -15.90 10.32
CA THR A 114 20.34 -16.11 9.88
C THR A 114 20.93 -17.28 10.67
N ASP A 115 21.58 -18.22 10.01
CA ASP A 115 22.39 -19.23 10.70
C ASP A 115 23.71 -18.60 11.20
N GLN A 116 24.38 -19.22 12.18
CA GLN A 116 25.60 -18.65 12.78
C GLN A 116 26.84 -18.71 11.85
N ASP A 117 26.80 -19.52 10.79
CA ASP A 117 27.95 -19.84 9.92
C ASP A 117 28.00 -19.00 8.62
N ASP A 118 27.51 -17.76 8.65
CA ASP A 118 27.44 -16.82 7.51
C ASP A 118 28.82 -16.34 6.98
N ILE A 119 29.95 -16.89 7.47
CA ILE A 119 31.30 -16.36 7.18
C ILE A 119 31.86 -16.85 5.81
N GLN A 120 31.22 -17.84 5.17
CA GLN A 120 31.84 -18.55 4.01
C GLN A 120 31.11 -18.47 2.66
N HIS A 121 29.98 -17.76 2.53
CA HIS A 121 29.23 -17.70 1.26
C HIS A 121 29.25 -16.32 0.59
N SER A 122 29.33 -16.32 -0.76
CA SER A 122 29.37 -15.13 -1.62
C SER A 122 28.09 -14.28 -1.59
N GLN A 123 26.97 -14.90 -1.18
CA GLN A 123 25.72 -14.22 -0.86
C GLN A 123 25.25 -14.64 0.54
N PRO A 124 24.71 -13.72 1.35
CA PRO A 124 24.23 -14.07 2.68
C PRO A 124 23.03 -15.02 2.59
N GLN A 125 23.03 -16.10 3.37
CA GLN A 125 21.98 -17.12 3.34
C GLN A 125 20.58 -16.54 3.67
N TRP A 126 20.54 -15.41 4.38
CA TRP A 126 19.31 -14.70 4.73
C TRP A 126 18.65 -13.96 3.56
N GLU A 127 19.36 -13.64 2.47
CA GLU A 127 18.86 -12.79 1.38
C GLU A 127 17.59 -13.37 0.74
N ASP A 128 17.59 -14.68 0.51
CA ASP A 128 16.45 -15.42 -0.02
C ASP A 128 15.21 -15.34 0.88
N ALA A 129 15.41 -15.46 2.20
CA ALA A 129 14.33 -15.32 3.17
C ALA A 129 13.83 -13.87 3.26
N PHE A 130 14.74 -12.90 3.18
CA PHE A 130 14.41 -11.48 3.13
C PHE A 130 13.53 -11.15 1.92
N ARG A 131 13.91 -11.59 0.71
CA ARG A 131 13.13 -11.40 -0.53
C ARG A 131 11.72 -11.99 -0.46
N ARG A 132 11.53 -13.07 0.31
CA ARG A 132 10.24 -13.73 0.52
C ARG A 132 9.50 -13.27 1.78
N SER A 133 10.05 -12.31 2.54
CA SER A 133 9.43 -11.88 3.79
C SER A 133 8.05 -11.29 3.51
N ARG A 134 7.07 -11.71 4.32
CA ARG A 134 5.71 -11.17 4.31
C ARG A 134 5.68 -9.68 4.58
N TRP A 135 6.75 -9.10 5.14
CA TRP A 135 6.82 -7.66 5.38
C TRP A 135 6.65 -6.85 4.08
N PHE A 136 7.17 -7.34 2.95
CA PHE A 136 7.03 -6.67 1.65
C PHE A 136 5.61 -6.76 1.06
N THR A 137 4.79 -7.71 1.52
CA THR A 137 3.43 -7.90 1.01
C THR A 137 2.36 -7.22 1.88
N ARG A 138 2.73 -6.48 2.94
CA ARG A 138 1.75 -5.75 3.77
C ARG A 138 1.54 -4.34 3.22
N GLY A 139 0.28 -3.90 3.14
CA GLY A 139 -0.05 -2.55 2.67
C GLY A 139 0.60 -1.45 3.51
N TRP A 140 0.42 -1.52 4.83
CA TRP A 140 0.95 -0.50 5.76
C TRP A 140 2.46 -0.37 5.74
N THR A 141 3.23 -1.44 5.48
CA THR A 141 4.69 -1.37 5.49
C THR A 141 5.26 -0.50 4.37
N LEU A 142 4.46 -0.14 3.35
CA LEU A 142 4.87 0.81 2.32
C LEU A 142 5.20 2.19 2.92
N GLN A 143 4.28 2.76 3.72
CA GLN A 143 4.57 4.04 4.36
C GLN A 143 5.64 3.92 5.44
N GLU A 144 5.74 2.76 6.09
CA GLU A 144 6.77 2.47 7.09
C GLU A 144 8.18 2.37 6.47
N LEU A 145 8.28 2.06 5.17
CA LEU A 145 9.51 2.08 4.40
C LEU A 145 9.88 3.49 3.89
N ILE A 146 8.88 4.18 3.35
CA ILE A 146 9.06 5.41 2.57
C ILE A 146 9.14 6.64 3.47
N ALA A 147 8.26 6.77 4.46
CA ALA A 147 8.20 7.95 5.31
C ALA A 147 9.49 8.21 6.13
N PRO A 148 10.07 7.22 6.84
CA PRO A 148 11.22 7.46 7.71
C PRO A 148 12.52 7.67 6.92
N ARG A 149 13.36 8.58 7.42
CA ARG A 149 14.71 8.84 6.87
C ARG A 149 15.70 7.72 7.15
N SER A 150 15.58 7.04 8.29
CA SER A 150 16.48 5.96 8.70
C SER A 150 15.68 4.71 9.02
N VAL A 151 15.92 3.64 8.25
CA VAL A 151 15.28 2.33 8.44
C VAL A 151 16.37 1.28 8.57
N GLU A 152 16.34 0.50 9.64
CA GLU A 152 17.27 -0.60 9.89
C GLU A 152 16.50 -1.93 9.94
N PHE A 153 16.95 -2.92 9.19
CA PHE A 153 16.32 -4.23 9.06
C PHE A 153 16.97 -5.24 10.00
N PHE A 154 16.14 -5.98 10.73
CA PHE A 154 16.55 -7.01 11.67
C PHE A 154 15.77 -8.29 11.43
N CYS A 155 16.46 -9.42 11.50
CA CYS A 155 15.82 -10.73 11.45
C CYS A 155 15.31 -11.17 12.84
N SER A 156 14.64 -12.31 12.88
CA SER A 156 13.96 -12.86 14.07
C SER A 156 14.88 -13.16 15.27
N ASN A 157 16.20 -13.30 15.06
CA ASN A 157 17.19 -13.45 16.12
C ASN A 157 17.79 -12.09 16.57
N SER A 158 17.20 -10.97 16.15
CA SER A 158 17.62 -9.59 16.46
C SER A 158 18.98 -9.16 15.87
N ARG A 159 19.51 -9.89 14.88
CA ARG A 159 20.70 -9.48 14.13
C ARG A 159 20.33 -8.46 13.04
N ARG A 160 21.15 -7.41 12.90
CA ARG A 160 20.99 -6.41 11.83
C ARG A 160 21.39 -7.03 10.49
N LEU A 161 20.51 -6.90 9.50
CA LEU A 161 20.75 -7.33 8.12
C LEU A 161 21.37 -6.22 7.26
N GLY A 162 20.94 -4.98 7.51
CA GLY A 162 21.32 -3.79 6.75
C GLY A 162 20.40 -2.62 7.08
N ASP A 163 20.68 -1.45 6.55
CA ASP A 163 19.72 -0.35 6.49
C ASP A 163 19.11 -0.19 5.08
N LYS A 164 18.21 0.78 4.94
CA LYS A 164 17.55 1.07 3.66
C LYS A 164 18.53 1.43 2.53
N GLU A 165 19.70 2.01 2.86
CA GLU A 165 20.73 2.30 1.86
C GLU A 165 21.49 1.03 1.48
N ASP A 166 21.94 0.27 2.48
CA ASP A 166 22.62 -1.02 2.30
C ASP A 166 21.80 -1.98 1.42
N LEU A 167 20.47 -1.96 1.58
CA LEU A 167 19.52 -2.90 0.96
C LEU A 167 18.69 -2.28 -0.18
N ALA A 168 19.01 -1.06 -0.62
CA ALA A 168 18.18 -0.32 -1.57
C ALA A 168 17.93 -1.09 -2.87
N GLN A 169 18.95 -1.78 -3.38
CA GLN A 169 18.85 -2.56 -4.61
C GLN A 169 17.90 -3.75 -4.47
N GLN A 170 18.04 -4.53 -3.39
CA GLN A 170 17.17 -5.66 -3.11
C GLN A 170 15.72 -5.19 -2.89
N ILE A 171 15.52 -4.08 -2.17
CA ILE A 171 14.19 -3.52 -1.93
C ILE A 171 13.55 -3.04 -3.24
N HIS A 172 14.32 -2.37 -4.11
CA HIS A 172 13.86 -1.96 -5.43
C HIS A 172 13.42 -3.17 -6.27
N GLU A 173 14.21 -4.24 -6.31
CA GLU A 173 13.88 -5.45 -7.05
C GLU A 173 12.62 -6.16 -6.53
N ILE A 174 12.39 -6.13 -5.22
CA ILE A 174 11.20 -6.75 -4.60
C ILE A 174 9.94 -5.91 -4.85
N THR A 175 10.05 -4.59 -4.78
CA THR A 175 8.88 -3.69 -4.65
C THR A 175 8.61 -2.83 -5.89
N GLY A 176 9.56 -2.73 -6.83
CA GLY A 176 9.50 -1.80 -7.96
C GLY A 176 9.71 -0.33 -7.59
N ILE A 177 9.89 0.00 -6.31
CA ILE A 177 10.05 1.39 -5.85
C ILE A 177 11.40 1.94 -6.35
N PRO A 178 11.44 3.11 -7.01
CA PRO A 178 12.69 3.69 -7.50
C PRO A 178 13.74 3.88 -6.41
N LEU A 179 15.01 3.64 -6.75
CA LEU A 179 16.14 3.89 -5.83
C LEU A 179 16.15 5.33 -5.30
N ALA A 180 15.76 6.30 -6.12
CA ALA A 180 15.65 7.70 -5.72
C ALA A 180 14.65 7.89 -4.56
N ALA A 181 13.47 7.25 -4.62
CA ALA A 181 12.49 7.30 -3.55
C ALA A 181 13.00 6.62 -2.27
N LEU A 182 13.67 5.47 -2.40
CA LEU A 182 14.27 4.76 -1.25
C LEU A 182 15.37 5.60 -0.57
N ARG A 183 16.10 6.39 -1.35
CA ARG A 183 17.16 7.32 -0.91
C ARG A 183 16.64 8.68 -0.42
N GLY A 184 15.32 8.87 -0.38
CA GLY A 184 14.69 10.05 0.21
C GLY A 184 14.47 11.23 -0.73
N ALA A 185 14.38 11.01 -2.05
CA ALA A 185 13.81 12.00 -2.97
C ALA A 185 12.40 12.40 -2.53
N GLU A 186 12.00 13.65 -2.82
CA GLU A 186 10.69 14.15 -2.40
C GLU A 186 9.57 13.42 -3.15
N LEU A 187 8.48 13.08 -2.44
CA LEU A 187 7.37 12.32 -3.05
C LEU A 187 6.68 13.05 -4.20
N SER A 188 6.82 14.37 -4.27
CA SER A 188 6.31 15.19 -5.38
C SER A 188 7.08 15.02 -6.68
N GLU A 189 8.29 14.44 -6.65
CA GLU A 189 9.08 14.13 -7.85
C GLU A 189 8.52 12.93 -8.62
N PHE A 190 7.68 12.12 -7.96
CA PHE A 190 7.05 10.94 -8.54
C PHE A 190 5.56 11.22 -8.82
N ASP A 191 5.10 10.81 -10.00
CA ASP A 191 3.71 11.04 -10.37
C ASP A 191 2.73 10.19 -9.53
N VAL A 192 1.43 10.45 -9.70
CA VAL A 192 0.40 9.75 -8.93
C VAL A 192 0.35 8.26 -9.28
N ASN A 193 0.50 7.92 -10.55
CA ASN A 193 0.40 6.53 -11.03
C ASN A 193 1.61 5.72 -10.54
N GLU A 194 2.80 6.29 -10.60
CA GLU A 194 4.02 5.67 -10.10
C GLU A 194 3.91 5.36 -8.61
N ARG A 195 3.44 6.32 -7.79
CA ARG A 195 3.22 6.09 -6.35
C ARG A 195 2.12 5.08 -6.06
N MET A 196 1.08 4.99 -6.90
CA MET A 196 0.07 3.93 -6.79
C MET A 196 0.66 2.55 -7.06
N LEU A 197 1.57 2.42 -8.04
CA LEU A 197 2.23 1.16 -8.37
C LEU A 197 3.08 0.61 -7.22
N TRP A 198 3.59 1.46 -6.31
CA TRP A 198 4.35 1.00 -5.13
C TRP A 198 3.52 0.13 -4.16
N ALA A 199 2.19 0.18 -4.26
CA ALA A 199 1.29 -0.67 -3.50
C ALA A 199 0.94 -2.00 -4.18
N GLN A 200 1.41 -2.22 -5.41
CA GLN A 200 1.16 -3.46 -6.14
C GLN A 200 1.69 -4.68 -5.37
N GLY A 201 0.90 -5.75 -5.33
CA GLY A 201 1.26 -7.00 -4.64
C GLY A 201 1.18 -6.92 -3.11
N ARG A 202 0.71 -5.80 -2.55
CA ARG A 202 0.46 -5.67 -1.12
C ARG A 202 -0.97 -6.03 -0.75
N GLU A 203 -1.16 -6.46 0.49
CA GLU A 203 -2.42 -6.92 1.06
C GLU A 203 -2.66 -6.29 2.45
N THR A 204 -3.95 -6.13 2.79
CA THR A 204 -4.39 -5.58 4.07
C THR A 204 -5.43 -6.48 4.72
N LYS A 205 -5.51 -6.44 6.06
CA LYS A 205 -6.50 -7.24 6.80
C LYS A 205 -7.91 -6.70 6.60
N ARG A 206 -8.07 -5.37 6.62
CA ARG A 206 -9.33 -4.72 6.24
C ARG A 206 -9.23 -4.24 4.80
N PRO A 207 -10.28 -4.45 3.99
CA PRO A 207 -10.24 -4.09 2.57
C PRO A 207 -10.02 -2.58 2.35
N GLU A 208 -10.57 -1.72 3.21
CA GLU A 208 -10.44 -0.26 3.11
C GLU A 208 -9.00 0.23 3.37
N ASP A 209 -8.23 -0.52 4.16
CA ASP A 209 -6.84 -0.16 4.48
C ASP A 209 -5.94 -0.14 3.23
N MET A 210 -6.35 -0.78 2.13
CA MET A 210 -5.61 -0.70 0.87
C MET A 210 -5.56 0.74 0.35
N ALA A 211 -6.63 1.51 0.54
CA ALA A 211 -6.64 2.94 0.26
C ALA A 211 -6.07 3.75 1.43
N TYR A 212 -6.43 3.42 2.68
CA TYR A 212 -6.03 4.24 3.82
C TYR A 212 -4.52 4.21 4.11
N SER A 213 -3.85 3.11 3.78
CA SER A 213 -2.39 3.00 3.90
C SER A 213 -1.61 3.92 2.94
N LEU A 214 -2.28 4.45 1.92
CA LEU A 214 -1.71 5.37 0.92
C LEU A 214 -1.87 6.85 1.26
N LEU A 215 -2.72 7.18 2.24
CA LEU A 215 -3.05 8.57 2.58
C LEU A 215 -1.80 9.43 2.80
N GLY A 216 -0.85 8.91 3.56
CA GLY A 216 0.41 9.60 3.84
C GLY A 216 1.30 9.80 2.61
N ILE A 217 1.37 8.81 1.72
CA ILE A 217 2.17 8.86 0.48
C ILE A 217 1.67 9.97 -0.45
N PHE A 218 0.37 10.26 -0.42
CA PHE A 218 -0.25 11.33 -1.19
C PHE A 218 -0.49 12.62 -0.37
N GLY A 219 -0.14 12.63 0.91
CA GLY A 219 -0.40 13.73 1.83
C GLY A 219 -1.90 14.06 1.99
N ILE A 220 -2.77 13.07 1.85
CA ILE A 220 -4.24 13.20 1.91
C ILE A 220 -4.74 12.88 3.33
N HIS A 221 -5.79 13.56 3.74
CA HIS A 221 -6.53 13.26 4.96
C HIS A 221 -8.01 13.11 4.62
N ILE A 222 -8.58 11.95 4.91
CA ILE A 222 -10.01 11.67 4.72
C ILE A 222 -10.58 10.95 5.95
N PRO A 223 -11.90 11.10 6.22
CA PRO A 223 -12.58 10.28 7.23
C PRO A 223 -12.43 8.79 6.95
N LEU A 224 -12.15 8.00 7.98
CA LEU A 224 -12.07 6.54 7.85
C LEU A 224 -13.44 5.94 8.12
N ILE A 225 -13.97 5.20 7.16
CA ILE A 225 -15.29 4.57 7.22
C ILE A 225 -15.10 3.06 7.02
N TYR A 226 -14.76 2.38 8.10
CA TYR A 226 -14.65 0.92 8.07
C TYR A 226 -16.03 0.29 7.87
N GLY A 227 -16.14 -0.61 6.89
CA GLY A 227 -17.40 -1.15 6.38
C GLY A 227 -17.84 -0.54 5.05
N GLU A 228 -17.18 0.52 4.55
CA GLU A 228 -17.46 1.06 3.22
C GLU A 228 -16.94 0.17 2.08
N GLY A 229 -16.02 -0.75 2.37
CA GLY A 229 -15.40 -1.63 1.39
C GLY A 229 -14.27 -0.97 0.60
N MET A 230 -13.35 -1.78 0.08
CA MET A 230 -12.13 -1.34 -0.62
C MET A 230 -12.43 -0.36 -1.75
N HIS A 231 -13.43 -0.67 -2.58
CA HIS A 231 -13.76 0.11 -3.77
C HIS A 231 -14.18 1.55 -3.43
N ASN A 232 -15.06 1.72 -2.43
CA ASN A 232 -15.51 3.05 -2.02
C ASN A 232 -14.38 3.85 -1.35
N ALA A 233 -13.55 3.20 -0.54
CA ALA A 233 -12.38 3.84 0.06
C ALA A 233 -11.39 4.34 -1.01
N PHE A 234 -11.13 3.54 -2.05
CA PHE A 234 -10.29 3.96 -3.18
C PHE A 234 -10.90 5.07 -4.03
N ASN A 235 -12.21 5.03 -4.29
CA ASN A 235 -12.89 6.09 -5.03
C ASN A 235 -12.75 7.45 -4.30
N ARG A 236 -12.84 7.44 -2.97
CA ARG A 236 -12.63 8.65 -2.16
C ARG A 236 -11.19 9.13 -2.18
N LEU A 237 -10.22 8.22 -2.14
CA LEU A 237 -8.81 8.56 -2.32
C LEU A 237 -8.57 9.19 -3.70
N GLN A 238 -9.06 8.58 -4.77
CA GLN A 238 -8.92 9.08 -6.14
C GLN A 238 -9.57 10.44 -6.31
N TRP A 239 -10.78 10.63 -5.75
CA TRP A 239 -11.47 11.91 -5.78
C TRP A 239 -10.64 13.04 -5.14
N GLU A 240 -10.00 12.78 -4.00
CA GLU A 240 -9.11 13.76 -3.36
C GLU A 240 -7.85 14.05 -4.18
N LEU A 241 -7.31 13.04 -4.86
CA LEU A 241 -6.17 13.22 -5.78
C LEU A 241 -6.55 14.12 -6.95
N ASP A 242 -7.65 13.82 -7.63
CA ASP A 242 -8.15 14.57 -8.78
C ASP A 242 -8.50 16.02 -8.40
N ARG A 243 -9.03 16.22 -7.19
CA ARG A 243 -9.34 17.55 -6.67
C ARG A 243 -8.09 18.41 -6.50
N ARG A 244 -6.99 17.82 -6.02
CA ARG A 244 -5.71 18.51 -5.82
C ARG A 244 -5.00 18.83 -7.13
N THR A 245 -5.07 17.94 -8.12
CA THR A 245 -4.47 18.17 -9.45
C THR A 245 -5.27 19.17 -10.29
N SER A 246 -6.59 19.23 -10.12
CA SER A 246 -7.48 20.12 -10.88
C SER A 246 -7.50 21.59 -10.39
N GLY A 247 -6.72 21.95 -9.37
CA GLY A 247 -6.60 23.34 -8.89
C GLY A 247 -7.86 23.95 -8.28
N LYS A 248 -8.93 23.17 -8.05
CA LYS A 248 -10.16 23.68 -7.42
C LYS A 248 -9.99 23.70 -5.89
N GLN A 249 -9.42 24.80 -5.37
CA GLN A 249 -9.53 25.15 -3.95
C GLN A 249 -11.02 25.35 -3.62
N SER A 250 -11.59 24.45 -2.82
CA SER A 250 -12.84 24.74 -2.12
C SER A 250 -12.49 25.55 -0.87
N ASP A 251 -13.15 26.69 -0.70
CA ASP A 251 -13.06 27.54 0.47
C ASP A 251 -13.10 26.74 1.79
N LEU A 252 -12.28 27.18 2.74
CA LEU A 252 -12.21 26.66 4.10
C LEU A 252 -13.51 26.96 4.86
N SER A 253 -14.52 26.10 4.72
CA SER A 253 -15.63 26.03 5.68
C SER A 253 -15.77 24.57 6.16
N GLY A 254 -15.27 24.32 7.38
CA GLY A 254 -15.19 23.02 8.04
C GLY A 254 -16.51 22.34 8.38
N ASN A 255 -17.34 22.05 7.37
CA ASN A 255 -18.45 21.11 7.51
C ASN A 255 -18.07 19.76 6.89
N PRO A 256 -18.28 18.62 7.57
CA PRO A 256 -18.15 17.31 6.96
C PRO A 256 -19.23 17.17 5.90
N ILE A 257 -18.84 17.31 4.64
CA ILE A 257 -19.74 17.11 3.50
C ILE A 257 -20.05 15.62 3.43
N LEU A 258 -21.27 15.25 3.82
CA LEU A 258 -21.90 14.00 3.41
C LEU A 258 -21.81 13.89 1.88
N HIS A 259 -21.21 12.80 1.42
CA HIS A 259 -21.09 12.32 0.06
C HIS A 259 -21.72 13.18 -1.06
N PRO A 260 -20.91 13.68 -1.99
CA PRO A 260 -21.29 13.72 -3.39
C PRO A 260 -20.88 12.38 -4.04
N HIS A 261 -21.87 11.73 -4.67
CA HIS A 261 -21.67 10.69 -5.68
C HIS A 261 -20.50 11.00 -6.63
N PRO A 262 -19.88 9.98 -7.27
CA PRO A 262 -18.77 10.16 -8.20
C PRO A 262 -19.11 11.27 -9.19
N VAL A 263 -18.14 12.18 -9.37
CA VAL A 263 -18.21 13.35 -10.25
C VAL A 263 -18.73 12.89 -11.61
N LYS A 264 -20.03 13.08 -11.83
CA LYS A 264 -20.57 13.15 -13.18
C LYS A 264 -19.93 14.37 -13.81
N ARG A 265 -18.85 14.17 -14.58
CA ARG A 265 -18.83 14.88 -15.87
C ARG A 265 -20.13 14.46 -16.54
N ASN A 266 -20.96 15.42 -16.94
CA ASN A 266 -22.26 15.16 -17.57
C ASN A 266 -22.05 14.58 -18.97
N TYR A 267 -21.46 13.38 -19.03
CA TYR A 267 -21.51 12.56 -20.22
C TYR A 267 -22.94 12.04 -20.32
N ARG A 268 -23.54 12.19 -21.49
CA ARG A 268 -24.90 11.70 -21.73
C ARG A 268 -24.94 10.18 -21.62
N LYS A 269 -23.85 9.49 -21.98
CA LYS A 269 -23.68 8.05 -21.90
C LYS A 269 -22.21 7.69 -21.67
N VAL A 270 -21.95 6.61 -20.94
CA VAL A 270 -20.61 5.99 -20.84
C VAL A 270 -20.69 4.62 -21.49
N ILE A 271 -19.80 4.37 -22.45
CA ILE A 271 -19.74 3.15 -23.26
C ILE A 271 -18.41 2.46 -22.99
N VAL A 272 -18.44 1.25 -22.45
CA VAL A 272 -17.24 0.44 -22.23
C VAL A 272 -17.15 -0.61 -23.33
N VAL A 273 -16.07 -0.60 -24.10
CA VAL A 273 -15.80 -1.62 -25.12
C VAL A 273 -14.73 -2.57 -24.60
N ILE A 274 -15.05 -3.86 -24.50
CA ILE A 274 -14.10 -4.90 -24.07
C ILE A 274 -13.75 -5.73 -25.30
N ILE A 275 -12.50 -5.65 -25.74
CA ILE A 275 -11.95 -6.40 -26.86
C ILE A 275 -11.09 -7.54 -26.30
N SER A 276 -11.43 -8.79 -26.62
CA SER A 276 -10.67 -9.95 -26.17
C SER A 276 -10.28 -10.91 -27.29
N TRP A 277 -9.22 -11.72 -27.12
CA TRP A 277 -8.84 -12.76 -28.09
C TRP A 277 -8.31 -14.03 -27.41
N GLU A 278 -8.65 -15.19 -28.01
CA GLU A 278 -8.31 -16.57 -27.60
C GLU A 278 -7.92 -16.78 -26.12
N CYS A 279 -8.91 -16.93 -25.25
CA CYS A 279 -8.71 -17.59 -23.96
C CYS A 279 -10.03 -18.05 -23.31
N ASP A 280 -10.33 -19.34 -23.36
CA ASP A 280 -11.46 -19.96 -22.62
C ASP A 280 -11.37 -19.71 -21.09
N ARG A 281 -10.18 -19.34 -20.59
CA ARG A 281 -9.95 -18.98 -19.18
C ARG A 281 -10.26 -17.52 -18.84
N LEU A 282 -10.43 -16.65 -19.84
CA LEU A 282 -10.75 -15.23 -19.64
C LEU A 282 -12.24 -14.93 -19.82
N GLU A 283 -13.06 -15.86 -20.30
CA GLU A 283 -14.49 -15.65 -20.50
C GLU A 283 -15.19 -15.23 -19.20
N MET A 284 -14.89 -15.91 -18.08
CA MET A 284 -15.37 -15.51 -16.75
C MET A 284 -14.85 -14.12 -16.32
N THR A 285 -13.65 -13.73 -16.75
CA THR A 285 -13.04 -12.42 -16.39
C THR A 285 -13.66 -11.29 -17.20
N VAL A 286 -13.82 -11.48 -18.51
CA VAL A 286 -14.52 -10.55 -19.41
C VAL A 286 -15.96 -10.35 -18.93
N GLN A 287 -16.66 -11.45 -18.65
CA GLN A 287 -18.04 -11.40 -18.15
C GLN A 287 -18.12 -10.71 -16.78
N HIS A 288 -17.16 -10.95 -15.89
CA HIS A 288 -17.12 -10.29 -14.58
C HIS A 288 -16.91 -8.79 -14.73
N ILE A 289 -15.95 -8.36 -15.55
CA ILE A 289 -15.68 -6.94 -15.82
C ILE A 289 -16.91 -6.28 -16.48
N ALA A 290 -17.52 -6.94 -17.46
CA ALA A 290 -18.72 -6.47 -18.13
C ALA A 290 -19.90 -6.31 -17.15
N ASN A 291 -20.12 -7.28 -16.27
CA ASN A 291 -21.16 -7.23 -15.26
C ASN A 291 -20.89 -6.13 -14.23
N VAL A 292 -19.64 -5.91 -13.85
CA VAL A 292 -19.28 -4.78 -12.99
C VAL A 292 -19.69 -3.46 -13.65
N PHE A 293 -19.34 -3.23 -14.93
CA PHE A 293 -19.72 -2.00 -15.63
C PHE A 293 -21.23 -1.85 -15.86
N ARG A 294 -21.92 -2.95 -16.18
CA ARG A 294 -23.35 -2.94 -16.47
C ARG A 294 -24.21 -2.83 -15.20
N ASP A 295 -23.89 -3.62 -14.18
CA ASP A 295 -24.77 -3.82 -13.03
C ASP A 295 -24.45 -2.84 -11.90
N VAL A 296 -23.18 -2.45 -11.75
CA VAL A 296 -22.74 -1.52 -10.69
C VAL A 296 -22.77 -0.08 -11.16
N TYR A 297 -22.34 0.20 -12.40
CA TYR A 297 -22.22 1.57 -12.91
C TYR A 297 -23.32 1.95 -13.89
N HIS A 298 -24.16 1.00 -14.32
CA HIS A 298 -25.20 1.21 -15.34
C HIS A 298 -24.65 1.78 -16.66
N TYR A 299 -23.42 1.41 -17.00
CA TYR A 299 -22.80 1.79 -18.27
C TYR A 299 -23.26 0.86 -19.39
N GLU A 300 -23.26 1.37 -20.62
CA GLU A 300 -23.41 0.50 -21.77
C GLU A 300 -22.10 -0.26 -21.98
N VAL A 301 -22.17 -1.58 -22.12
CA VAL A 301 -21.00 -2.43 -22.35
C VAL A 301 -21.14 -3.12 -23.69
N ARG A 302 -20.12 -2.98 -24.55
CA ARG A 302 -19.97 -3.68 -25.83
C ARG A 302 -18.81 -4.66 -25.72
N GLU A 303 -19.09 -5.92 -25.97
CA GLU A 303 -18.09 -6.99 -25.91
C GLU A 303 -17.75 -7.41 -27.34
N THR A 304 -16.48 -7.53 -27.67
CA THR A 304 -16.01 -7.94 -29.01
C THR A 304 -14.90 -8.97 -28.85
N LEU A 305 -15.10 -10.13 -29.47
CA LEU A 305 -14.12 -11.23 -29.48
C LEU A 305 -13.42 -11.25 -30.85
N LEU A 306 -12.09 -11.18 -30.85
CA LEU A 306 -11.23 -11.27 -32.03
C LEU A 306 -10.56 -12.64 -32.12
N THR A 307 -10.41 -13.15 -33.33
CA THR A 307 -9.64 -14.37 -33.64
C THR A 307 -8.15 -14.07 -33.81
N LEU A 308 -7.28 -15.09 -33.63
CA LEU A 308 -5.82 -14.90 -33.76
C LEU A 308 -5.40 -14.51 -35.19
N GLU A 309 -6.15 -14.94 -36.20
CA GLU A 309 -5.92 -14.58 -37.61
C GLU A 309 -6.21 -13.10 -37.89
N GLU A 310 -7.21 -12.51 -37.21
CA GLU A 310 -7.53 -11.08 -37.31
C GLU A 310 -6.45 -10.20 -36.66
N ARG A 311 -5.75 -10.71 -35.64
CA ARG A 311 -4.60 -10.04 -35.01
C ARG A 311 -3.38 -9.95 -35.93
N HIS A 312 -3.12 -10.99 -36.72
CA HIS A 312 -1.87 -11.15 -37.47
C HIS A 312 -1.83 -10.47 -38.84
N ARG A 313 -2.96 -9.93 -39.35
CA ARG A 313 -3.00 -9.26 -40.66
C ARG A 313 -2.28 -7.91 -40.72
N GLY A 314 -1.76 -7.39 -39.62
CA GLY A 314 -0.93 -6.18 -39.64
C GLY A 314 -1.62 -4.98 -40.29
N ASP A 315 -2.95 -4.91 -40.20
CA ASP A 315 -3.73 -3.78 -40.71
C ASP A 315 -3.42 -2.55 -39.86
N PRO A 316 -2.91 -1.44 -40.44
CA PRO A 316 -2.75 -0.17 -39.72
C PRO A 316 -4.09 0.42 -39.27
N HIS A 317 -5.23 -0.12 -39.71
CA HIS A 317 -6.56 0.08 -39.15
C HIS A 317 -6.95 -1.11 -38.26
N TRP A 318 -6.08 -1.40 -37.28
CA TRP A 318 -6.38 -2.22 -36.10
C TRP A 318 -7.80 -1.95 -35.60
N PRO A 319 -8.62 -2.95 -35.25
CA PRO A 319 -10.07 -2.79 -35.18
C PRO A 319 -10.43 -1.81 -34.08
N TRP A 320 -10.60 -0.55 -34.46
CA TRP A 320 -11.25 0.44 -33.64
C TRP A 320 -12.69 -0.01 -33.49
N PRO A 321 -13.26 0.02 -32.27
CA PRO A 321 -14.69 -0.15 -32.11
C PRO A 321 -15.41 0.78 -33.09
N ASP A 322 -16.49 0.34 -33.72
CA ASP A 322 -17.33 1.26 -34.48
C ASP A 322 -17.80 2.37 -33.52
N THR A 323 -17.29 3.58 -33.76
CA THR A 323 -17.56 4.78 -32.96
C THR A 323 -18.55 5.72 -33.64
N SER A 324 -19.10 5.32 -34.79
CA SER A 324 -20.00 6.16 -35.60
C SER A 324 -21.27 6.60 -34.86
N ASP A 325 -21.64 5.88 -33.80
CA ASP A 325 -22.80 6.17 -32.95
C ASP A 325 -22.46 6.86 -31.61
N VAL A 326 -21.17 7.11 -31.33
CA VAL A 326 -20.69 7.82 -30.13
C VAL A 326 -20.72 9.33 -30.40
N LYS A 327 -21.45 10.08 -29.56
CA LYS A 327 -21.48 11.55 -29.68
C LYS A 327 -20.36 12.19 -28.85
N GLU A 328 -20.00 13.42 -29.18
CA GLU A 328 -18.99 14.23 -28.46
C GLU A 328 -19.31 14.40 -26.95
N THR A 329 -20.58 14.25 -26.57
CA THR A 329 -21.04 14.28 -25.18
C THR A 329 -21.00 12.92 -24.47
N ASP A 330 -20.55 11.86 -25.13
CA ASP A 330 -20.46 10.50 -24.59
C ASP A 330 -19.00 10.16 -24.28
N LEU A 331 -18.76 9.29 -23.29
CA LEU A 331 -17.42 8.82 -22.94
C LEU A 331 -17.27 7.36 -23.38
N GLN A 332 -16.26 7.06 -24.19
CA GLN A 332 -15.91 5.69 -24.56
C GLN A 332 -14.64 5.24 -23.83
N ILE A 333 -14.68 4.04 -23.23
CA ILE A 333 -13.56 3.42 -22.52
C ILE A 333 -13.27 2.07 -23.20
N ILE A 334 -12.04 1.82 -23.64
CA ILE A 334 -11.69 0.60 -24.36
C ILE A 334 -10.73 -0.25 -23.52
N TYR A 335 -11.08 -1.52 -23.30
CA TYR A 335 -10.28 -2.52 -22.59
C TYR A 335 -9.81 -3.61 -23.56
N TYR A 336 -8.52 -3.92 -23.57
CA TYR A 336 -7.95 -5.01 -24.34
C TYR A 336 -7.53 -6.15 -23.42
N LEU A 337 -8.02 -7.37 -23.66
CA LEU A 337 -7.78 -8.56 -22.82
C LEU A 337 -7.35 -9.76 -23.68
N GLY A 338 -6.13 -10.28 -23.49
CA GLY A 338 -5.73 -11.50 -24.18
C GLY A 338 -4.50 -12.18 -23.60
N SER A 339 -4.23 -13.41 -24.06
CA SER A 339 -3.04 -14.17 -23.65
C SER A 339 -1.92 -14.06 -24.70
N THR A 340 -0.68 -13.96 -24.24
CA THR A 340 0.51 -14.05 -25.10
C THR A 340 1.06 -15.48 -25.07
N ARG A 341 0.72 -16.31 -26.06
CA ARG A 341 1.55 -17.48 -26.39
C ARG A 341 2.74 -16.99 -27.24
N ARG A 342 3.89 -16.74 -26.61
CA ARG A 342 5.17 -16.85 -27.33
C ARG A 342 5.56 -18.33 -27.33
N VAL A 343 5.76 -18.84 -28.54
CA VAL A 343 6.35 -20.15 -28.78
C VAL A 343 7.75 -20.17 -28.13
N SER A 344 7.96 -21.17 -27.25
CA SER A 344 9.21 -21.69 -26.68
C SER A 344 10.10 -20.79 -25.79
N ASP A 345 9.87 -20.78 -24.46
CA ASP A 345 10.87 -20.85 -23.37
C ASP A 345 10.13 -21.01 -22.00
N PRO A 346 10.48 -21.92 -21.05
CA PRO A 346 9.53 -22.45 -20.06
C PRO A 346 9.43 -21.68 -18.73
N ARG A 347 9.70 -20.38 -18.69
CA ARG A 347 9.44 -19.52 -17.50
C ARG A 347 9.06 -18.10 -17.97
N GLY A 348 7.78 -17.77 -18.02
CA GLY A 348 7.33 -16.49 -18.60
C GLY A 348 5.97 -16.02 -18.08
N TRP A 349 5.93 -14.74 -17.71
CA TRP A 349 4.91 -14.02 -16.97
C TRP A 349 3.67 -13.65 -17.81
N MET A 350 2.53 -13.38 -17.14
CA MET A 350 1.37 -12.70 -17.74
C MET A 350 1.65 -11.20 -17.82
N ASP A 351 1.58 -10.64 -19.02
CA ASP A 351 1.67 -9.20 -19.25
C ASP A 351 0.25 -8.67 -19.53
N VAL A 352 -0.36 -7.99 -18.55
CA VAL A 352 -1.63 -7.29 -18.72
C VAL A 352 -1.29 -5.86 -19.09
N GLN A 353 -1.15 -5.58 -20.38
CA GLN A 353 -1.06 -4.21 -20.86
C GLN A 353 -2.45 -3.57 -20.84
N ALA A 354 -2.79 -2.91 -19.73
CA ALA A 354 -3.80 -1.88 -19.72
C ALA A 354 -3.17 -0.60 -20.26
N THR A 355 -3.36 -0.29 -21.55
CA THR A 355 -3.03 1.01 -22.11
C THR A 355 -4.08 2.03 -21.68
N PRO A 356 -3.74 3.09 -20.91
CA PRO A 356 -4.70 4.13 -20.57
C PRO A 356 -4.79 5.19 -21.68
N PHE A 357 -6.02 5.60 -21.98
CA PHE A 357 -6.41 6.87 -22.60
C PHE A 357 -5.82 7.22 -23.99
N GLN A 358 -6.56 6.90 -25.05
CA GLN A 358 -6.73 7.86 -26.14
C GLN A 358 -8.10 8.50 -26.00
N THR A 359 -8.11 9.75 -25.54
CA THR A 359 -9.20 10.67 -25.88
C THR A 359 -8.96 11.08 -27.31
N LEU A 360 -9.67 10.47 -28.25
CA LEU A 360 -9.79 11.07 -29.58
C LEU A 360 -10.65 12.34 -29.43
N PRO A 361 -10.26 13.44 -30.09
CA PRO A 361 -10.90 14.75 -29.94
C PRO A 361 -12.37 14.76 -30.33
#